data_AF-A0A2V6KT20-F1
#
_entry.id   AF-A0A2V6KT20-F1
#
_cell.length_a   1.000
_cell.length_b   1.000
_cell.length_c   1.000
_cell.angle_alpha   90.00
_cell.angle_beta   90.00
_cell.angle_gamma   90.00
#
_symmetry.space_group_name_H-M   'P 1'
#
loop_
_entity.id
_entity.type
_entity.pdbx_description
1 polymer ?
#
loop_
_entity_poly.entity_id
_entity_poly.type
_entity_poly.pdbx_seq_one_letter_code
_entity_poly.pdbx_strand_id
1 'polypeptide(L)'
;VEHCRMIGQHGLALIQQIARKKTGKPVNVLTHCNAGWLAFVDYGSATGPIYAAHDCGLPLHVWVAETRPRNQGSKLTAWELGQHGVPHSVIADSAAGHLMQHGEVDLVIVGT
;
A
#
# COMPACT_ATOMS: atom_id res chain seq x y z
N VAL A 1 -17.86 -0.22 6.72
CA VAL A 1 -17.51 1.16 6.33
C VAL A 1 -16.73 1.85 7.44
N GLU A 2 -17.32 2.17 8.60
CA GLU A 2 -16.61 2.94 9.64
C GLU A 2 -15.34 2.26 10.18
N HIS A 3 -15.37 0.95 10.42
CA HIS A 3 -14.18 0.20 10.83
C HIS A 3 -13.04 0.30 9.79
N CYS A 4 -13.37 0.16 8.50
CA CYS A 4 -12.41 0.30 7.40
C CYS A 4 -11.81 1.72 7.36
N ARG A 5 -12.66 2.74 7.52
CA ARG A 5 -12.24 4.15 7.60
C ARG A 5 -11.26 4.37 8.77
N MET A 6 -11.58 3.82 9.94
CA MET A 6 -10.74 3.94 11.14
C MET A 6 -9.41 3.19 11.01
N ILE A 7 -9.38 2.01 10.37
CA ILE A 7 -8.13 1.32 10.02
C ILE A 7 -7.25 2.25 9.17
N GLY A 8 -7.83 2.90 8.15
CA GLY A 8 -7.14 3.89 7.33
C GLY A 8 -6.52 5.03 8.15
N GLN A 9 -7.31 5.63 9.05
CA GLN A 9 -6.87 6.75 9.88
C GLN A 9 -5.76 6.36 10.88
N HIS A 10 -5.87 5.18 11.50
CA HIS A 10 -4.83 4.71 12.42
C HIS A 10 -3.54 4.35 11.68
N GLY A 11 -3.64 3.72 10.50
CA GLY A 11 -2.47 3.42 9.67
C GLY A 11 -1.81 4.67 9.08
N LEU A 12 -2.57 5.71 8.75
CA LEU A 12 -2.05 7.00 8.30
C LEU A 12 -1.05 7.59 9.32
N ALA A 13 -1.36 7.52 10.61
CA ALA A 13 -0.47 8.01 11.66
C ALA A 13 0.90 7.31 11.64
N LEU A 14 0.94 6.01 11.33
CA LEU A 14 2.19 5.24 11.21
C LEU A 14 2.99 5.70 9.98
N ILE A 15 2.32 5.87 8.84
CA ILE A 15 2.97 6.34 7.60
C ILE A 15 3.54 7.75 7.79
N GLN A 16 2.81 8.64 8.46
CA GLN A 16 3.29 9.99 8.78
C GLN A 16 4.54 9.97 9.67
N GLN A 17 4.62 9.06 10.64
CA GLN A 17 5.82 8.92 11.48
C GLN A 17 7.04 8.48 10.69
N ILE A 18 6.86 7.59 9.71
CA ILE A 18 7.94 7.17 8.81
C ILE A 18 8.33 8.31 7.86
N ALA A 19 7.34 8.99 7.26
CA ALA A 19 7.57 10.12 6.36
C ALA A 19 8.38 11.25 7.02
N ARG A 20 8.11 11.57 8.29
CA ARG A 20 8.89 12.57 9.06
C ARG A 20 10.38 12.23 9.18
N LYS A 21 10.73 10.95 9.11
CA LYS A 21 12.14 10.49 9.12
C LYS A 21 12.76 10.49 7.72
N LYS A 22 11.95 10.57 6.66
CA LYS A 22 12.38 10.53 5.26
C LYS A 22 12.26 11.92 4.61
N THR A 23 13.19 12.82 4.93
CA THR A 23 13.19 14.20 4.42
C THR A 23 13.14 14.26 2.89
N GLY A 24 11.97 14.61 2.33
CA GLY A 24 11.76 14.79 0.89
C GLY A 24 11.76 13.51 0.05
N LYS A 25 11.80 12.32 0.65
CA LYS A 25 11.75 11.04 -0.05
C LYS A 25 10.40 10.35 0.16
N PRO A 26 9.89 9.60 -0.83
CA PRO A 26 8.66 8.85 -0.64
C PRO A 26 8.81 7.78 0.44
N VAL A 27 7.69 7.48 1.11
CA VAL A 27 7.56 6.25 1.90
C VAL A 27 7.22 5.12 0.96
N ASN A 28 8.08 4.11 0.90
CA ASN A 28 7.93 2.94 0.05
C ASN A 28 7.21 1.85 0.84
N VAL A 29 5.97 1.57 0.46
CA VAL A 29 5.11 0.57 1.12
C VAL A 29 5.07 -0.69 0.28
N LEU A 30 5.25 -1.86 0.88
CA LEU A 30 4.98 -3.15 0.24
C LEU A 30 3.62 -3.69 0.71
N THR A 31 2.81 -4.16 -0.22
CA THR A 31 1.56 -4.87 0.07
C THR A 31 1.41 -6.16 -0.73
N HIS A 32 0.48 -7.01 -0.32
CA HIS A 32 0.25 -8.34 -0.90
C HIS A 32 -1.25 -8.65 -0.97
N CYS A 33 -1.66 -9.39 -1.99
CA CYS A 33 -3.05 -9.67 -2.37
C CYS A 33 -3.82 -8.38 -2.75
N ASN A 34 -5.15 -8.42 -2.65
CA ASN A 34 -6.02 -7.25 -2.67
C ASN A 34 -6.80 -7.15 -1.37
N ALA A 35 -6.64 -6.03 -0.69
CA ALA A 35 -7.31 -5.68 0.56
C ALA A 35 -7.89 -4.26 0.49
N GLY A 36 -8.23 -3.82 -0.73
CA GLY A 36 -8.84 -2.52 -0.98
C GLY A 36 -10.33 -2.57 -1.18
N TRP A 37 -10.86 -1.57 -1.87
CA TRP A 37 -12.30 -1.31 -1.95
C TRP A 37 -13.07 -2.27 -2.87
N LEU A 38 -12.38 -3.14 -3.62
CA LEU A 38 -13.01 -4.26 -4.32
C LEU A 38 -13.12 -5.49 -3.40
N ALA A 39 -12.30 -5.58 -2.35
CA ALA A 39 -12.33 -6.65 -1.36
C ALA A 39 -13.21 -6.31 -0.14
N PHE A 40 -13.38 -5.02 0.16
CA PHE A 40 -14.21 -4.50 1.25
C PHE A 40 -15.12 -3.38 0.73
N VAL A 41 -16.14 -2.99 1.50
CA VAL A 41 -16.96 -1.82 1.13
C VAL A 41 -16.14 -0.53 1.35
N ASP A 42 -15.93 0.22 0.26
CA ASP A 42 -15.51 1.63 0.19
C ASP A 42 -14.02 1.91 0.48
N TYR A 43 -13.52 1.70 1.70
CA TYR A 43 -12.17 2.16 2.08
C TYR A 43 -11.07 1.08 2.00
N GLY A 44 -11.44 -0.20 2.03
CA GLY A 44 -10.47 -1.28 2.20
C GLY A 44 -9.99 -1.50 3.64
N SER A 45 -8.97 -2.33 3.81
CA SER A 45 -8.24 -2.51 5.06
C SER A 45 -6.79 -2.10 4.88
N ALA A 46 -5.93 -2.97 4.35
CA ALA A 46 -4.50 -2.70 4.21
C ALA A 46 -4.16 -1.55 3.26
N THR A 47 -4.98 -1.32 2.22
CA THR A 47 -4.80 -0.18 1.31
C THR A 47 -5.47 1.09 1.81
N GLY A 48 -6.34 1.02 2.82
CA GLY A 48 -6.99 2.20 3.41
C GLY A 48 -5.99 3.25 3.94
N PRO A 49 -4.95 2.85 4.71
CA PRO A 49 -3.87 3.75 5.11
C PRO A 49 -3.09 4.34 3.94
N ILE A 50 -2.92 3.58 2.87
CA ILE A 50 -2.21 4.00 1.65
C ILE A 50 -2.99 5.12 0.95
N TYR A 51 -4.30 4.93 0.75
CA TYR A 51 -5.18 5.95 0.18
C TYR A 51 -5.22 7.21 1.06
N ALA A 52 -5.42 7.05 2.36
CA ALA A 52 -5.45 8.18 3.29
C ALA A 52 -4.13 8.98 3.29
N ALA A 53 -2.98 8.29 3.17
CA ALA A 53 -1.68 8.95 3.07
C ALA A 53 -1.50 9.70 1.75
N HIS A 54 -1.94 9.10 0.64
CA HIS A 54 -1.93 9.73 -0.67
C HIS A 54 -2.78 11.01 -0.69
N ASP A 55 -4.00 10.94 -0.15
CA ASP A 55 -4.95 12.06 -0.13
C ASP A 55 -4.46 13.23 0.73
N CYS A 56 -3.64 12.94 1.76
CA CYS A 56 -2.96 13.96 2.55
C CYS A 56 -1.74 14.59 1.84
N GLY A 57 -1.44 14.18 0.61
CA GLY A 57 -0.30 14.67 -0.17
C GLY A 57 1.05 14.15 0.29
N LEU A 58 1.10 13.05 1.07
CA LEU A 58 2.38 12.47 1.45
C LEU A 58 3.04 11.82 0.23
N PRO A 59 4.34 12.06 0.00
CA PRO A 59 5.05 11.35 -1.06
C PRO A 59 5.10 9.86 -0.69
N LEU A 60 4.51 9.02 -1.54
CA LEU A 60 4.51 7.57 -1.37
C LEU A 60 4.78 6.85 -2.68
N HIS A 61 5.26 5.62 -2.55
CA HIS A 61 5.28 4.64 -3.63
C HIS A 61 4.88 3.28 -3.07
N VAL A 62 4.12 2.51 -3.84
CA VAL A 62 3.67 1.17 -3.43
C VAL A 62 4.29 0.08 -4.30
N TRP A 63 5.04 -0.82 -3.66
CA TRP A 63 5.38 -2.12 -4.23
C TRP A 63 4.19 -3.06 -4.09
N VAL A 64 3.68 -3.55 -5.21
CA VAL A 64 2.52 -4.45 -5.27
C VAL A 64 3.00 -5.83 -5.67
N ALA A 65 3.00 -6.78 -4.73
CA ALA A 65 3.32 -8.17 -5.04
C ALA A 65 2.21 -8.77 -5.94
N GLU A 66 2.58 -9.44 -7.04
CA GLU A 66 1.61 -9.94 -8.02
C GLU A 66 0.56 -10.87 -7.42
N THR A 67 0.92 -11.63 -6.37
CA THR A 67 0.08 -12.56 -5.61
C THR A 67 -0.37 -13.78 -6.42
N ARG A 68 0.59 -14.63 -6.79
CA ARG A 68 0.31 -15.92 -7.44
C ARG A 68 -0.54 -16.83 -6.52
N PRO A 69 -1.34 -17.75 -7.08
CA PRO A 69 -1.58 -17.97 -8.51
C PRO A 69 -2.74 -17.14 -9.10
N ARG A 70 -3.52 -16.45 -8.25
CA ARG A 70 -4.75 -15.74 -8.64
C ARG A 70 -4.50 -14.33 -9.17
N ASN A 71 -3.33 -13.78 -8.89
CA ASN A 71 -2.85 -12.50 -9.39
C ASN A 71 -3.68 -11.30 -8.89
N GLN A 72 -4.16 -11.33 -7.64
CA GLN A 72 -4.99 -10.26 -7.09
C GLN A 72 -4.23 -8.93 -7.01
N GLY A 73 -2.96 -8.97 -6.64
CA GLY A 73 -2.16 -7.74 -6.55
C GLY A 73 -1.98 -7.08 -7.91
N SER A 74 -1.56 -7.84 -8.92
CA SER A 74 -1.33 -7.30 -10.26
C SER A 74 -2.61 -6.93 -11.02
N LYS A 75 -3.74 -7.59 -10.73
CA LYS A 75 -5.02 -7.30 -11.42
C LYS A 75 -5.89 -6.29 -10.69
N LEU A 76 -6.05 -6.43 -9.37
CA LEU A 76 -7.01 -5.65 -8.59
C LEU A 76 -6.30 -4.51 -7.89
N THR A 77 -5.30 -4.79 -7.05
CA THR A 77 -4.62 -3.74 -6.26
C THR A 77 -3.94 -2.70 -7.15
N ALA A 78 -3.21 -3.13 -8.18
CA ALA A 78 -2.59 -2.21 -9.14
C ALA A 78 -3.64 -1.38 -9.90
N TRP A 79 -4.78 -1.98 -10.24
CA TRP A 79 -5.87 -1.24 -10.88
C TRP A 79 -6.47 -0.20 -9.92
N GLU A 80 -6.78 -0.56 -8.68
CA GLU A 80 -7.34 0.38 -7.68
C GLU A 80 -6.38 1.55 -7.42
N LEU A 81 -5.10 1.28 -7.18
CA LEU A 81 -4.06 2.29 -6.99
C LEU A 81 -3.94 3.20 -8.21
N GLY A 82 -4.00 2.63 -9.43
CA GLY A 82 -3.99 3.38 -10.67
C GLY A 82 -5.20 4.29 -10.84
N GLN A 83 -6.41 3.82 -10.51
CA GLN A 83 -7.62 4.65 -10.53
C GLN A 83 -7.55 5.79 -9.50
N HIS A 84 -6.96 5.53 -8.33
CA HIS A 84 -6.83 6.52 -7.27
C HIS A 84 -5.64 7.50 -7.47
N GLY A 85 -4.76 7.25 -8.43
CA GLY A 85 -3.58 8.09 -8.71
C GLY A 85 -2.36 7.81 -7.82
N VAL A 86 -2.37 6.70 -7.08
CA VAL A 86 -1.27 6.32 -6.19
C VAL A 86 -0.09 5.77 -7.01
N PRO A 87 1.13 6.34 -6.89
CA PRO A 87 2.32 5.80 -7.56
C PRO A 87 2.64 4.38 -7.08
N HIS A 88 2.75 3.43 -8.01
CA HIS A 88 2.98 2.03 -7.66
C HIS A 88 3.73 1.26 -8.76
N SER A 89 4.34 0.15 -8.37
CA SER A 89 5.01 -0.80 -9.26
C SER A 89 4.64 -2.23 -8.88
N VAL A 90 4.24 -3.03 -9.88
CA VAL A 90 3.98 -4.46 -9.69
C VAL A 90 5.30 -5.23 -9.70
N ILE A 91 5.47 -6.15 -8.76
CA ILE A 91 6.66 -7.01 -8.62
C ILE A 91 6.26 -8.48 -8.57
N ALA A 92 7.16 -9.37 -8.99
CA ALA A 92 7.03 -10.79 -8.69
C ALA A 92 7.08 -11.02 -7.17
N ASP A 93 6.34 -12.01 -6.68
CA ASP A 93 6.28 -12.30 -5.23
C ASP A 93 7.69 -12.59 -4.65
N SER A 94 8.55 -13.22 -5.43
CA SER A 94 9.95 -13.55 -5.06
C SER A 94 10.89 -12.35 -5.00
N ALA A 95 10.53 -11.20 -5.59
CA ALA A 95 11.37 -10.00 -5.58
C ALA A 95 11.27 -9.21 -4.27
N ALA A 96 10.23 -9.44 -3.46
CA ALA A 96 9.98 -8.70 -2.23
C ALA A 96 11.17 -8.76 -1.26
N GLY A 97 11.74 -9.94 -1.04
CA GLY A 97 12.89 -10.12 -0.15
C GLY A 97 14.14 -9.37 -0.64
N HIS A 98 14.35 -9.34 -1.96
CA HIS A 98 15.46 -8.60 -2.56
C HIS A 98 15.32 -7.08 -2.35
N LEU A 99 14.12 -6.54 -2.52
CA LEU A 99 13.85 -5.11 -2.28
C LEU A 99 14.03 -4.74 -0.80
N MET A 100 13.52 -5.57 0.12
CA MET A 100 13.70 -5.37 1.56
C MET A 100 15.18 -5.38 1.95
N GLN A 101 15.97 -6.31 1.40
CA GLN A 101 17.41 -6.40 1.67
C GLN A 101 18.16 -5.13 1.27
N HIS A 102 17.71 -4.44 0.22
CA HIS A 102 18.31 -3.20 -0.26
C HIS A 102 17.75 -1.93 0.41
N GLY A 103 16.85 -2.09 1.39
CA GLY A 103 16.22 -0.95 2.08
C GLY A 103 15.23 -0.18 1.22
N GLU A 104 14.71 -0.79 0.14
CA GLU A 104 13.74 -0.17 -0.77
C GLU A 104 12.29 -0.23 -0.24
N VAL A 105 12.07 -0.88 0.91
CA VAL A 105 10.77 -1.00 1.58
C VAL A 105 10.88 -0.45 3.00
N ASP A 106 10.07 0.56 3.33
CA ASP A 106 10.04 1.16 4.67
C ASP A 106 8.98 0.52 5.58
N LEU A 107 7.92 0.01 4.96
CA LEU A 107 6.75 -0.51 5.66
C LEU A 107 6.10 -1.62 4.84
N VAL A 108 5.66 -2.67 5.53
CA VAL A 108 4.81 -3.72 4.96
C VAL A 108 3.44 -3.62 5.60
N ILE A 109 2.38 -3.53 4.79
CA ILE A 109 0.99 -3.61 5.28
C ILE A 109 0.23 -4.66 4.46
N VAL A 110 -0.39 -5.60 5.15
CA VAL A 110 -1.20 -6.67 4.56
C VAL A 110 -2.56 -6.77 5.24
N GLY A 111 -3.54 -7.35 4.54
CA GLY A 111 -4.83 -7.69 5.12
C GLY A 111 -4.79 -9.03 5.87
N THR A 112 -5.90 -9.35 6.55
CA THR A 112 -6.18 -10.65 7.18
C THR A 112 -7.56 -11.13 6.74
#